data_AF-A0A7J2YWL3-F1
#
_entry.id   AF-A0A7J2YWL3-F1
#
_cell.length_a   1.000
_cell.length_b   1.000
_cell.length_c   1.000
_cell.angle_alpha   90.00
_cell.angle_beta   90.00
_cell.angle_gamma   90.00
#
_symmetry.space_group_name_H-M   'P 1'
#
loop_
_entity.id
_entity.type
_entity.pdbx_description
1 polymer ?
#
loop_
_entity_poly.entity_id
_entity_poly.type
_entity_poly.pdbx_seq_one_letter_code
_entity_poly.pdbx_strand_id
1 'polypeptide(L)'
;MSQESIGKVILLQPADASAKTTDVVEGIISGIMETGEVNVVGLNEAMFLACSAINMSTEIAKVYVDDIDIASLLMPNLGKVAVISAHLSQKQAGDYAALAEKEDKALTDPSEQTISVSRASTMERLLTICLLRLAKFDEVKVVAAGGSINDAITLALKLIGGQISKDPLGIKLFHLHSIIMRNDPTKSIAAVSIYLQKGVTTRYTKRQSELLKKLESGI
;
A
#
# COMPACT_ATOMS: atom_id res chain seq x y z
N MET A 1 15.37 16.94 -20.33
CA MET A 1 15.19 15.98 -19.22
C MET A 1 14.94 16.80 -17.96
N SER A 2 13.68 17.00 -17.60
CA SER A 2 13.30 17.68 -16.36
C SER A 2 13.65 16.78 -15.18
N GLN A 3 14.39 17.30 -14.20
CA GLN A 3 14.48 16.70 -12.89
C GLN A 3 13.07 16.77 -12.28
N GLU A 4 12.38 15.63 -12.17
CA GLU A 4 11.20 15.57 -11.31
C GLU A 4 11.69 15.79 -9.88
N SER A 5 11.23 16.87 -9.26
CA SER A 5 11.48 17.09 -7.84
C SER A 5 10.78 15.96 -7.06
N ILE A 6 11.37 15.47 -5.98
CA ILE A 6 10.73 14.45 -5.12
C ILE A 6 9.63 15.10 -4.25
N GLY A 7 9.27 16.37 -4.50
CA GLY A 7 8.25 17.08 -3.74
C GLY A 7 8.55 17.11 -2.23
N LYS A 8 7.53 17.49 -1.45
CA LYS A 8 7.55 17.36 0.01
C LYS A 8 7.38 15.88 0.38
N VAL A 9 8.14 15.39 1.35
CA VAL A 9 8.03 14.01 1.87
C VAL A 9 7.53 14.06 3.31
N ILE A 10 6.44 13.34 3.59
CA ILE A 10 5.93 13.08 4.94
C ILE A 10 6.32 11.66 5.29
N LEU A 11 7.33 11.51 6.15
CA LEU A 11 7.81 10.22 6.62
C LEU A 11 7.23 9.91 7.99
N LEU A 12 6.46 8.82 8.10
CA LEU A 12 5.89 8.31 9.33
C LEU A 12 6.72 7.12 9.82
N GLN A 13 7.38 7.32 10.95
CA GLN A 13 8.20 6.31 11.60
C GLN A 13 7.35 5.37 12.45
N PRO A 14 7.87 4.19 12.83
CA PRO A 14 7.14 3.27 13.72
C PRO A 14 6.62 3.91 15.02
N ALA A 15 7.38 4.86 15.56
CA ALA A 15 7.01 5.61 16.76
C ALA A 15 5.75 6.48 16.58
N ASP A 16 5.42 6.85 15.33
CA ASP A 16 4.27 7.68 15.00
C ASP A 16 2.97 6.88 14.89
N ALA A 17 3.00 5.55 15.05
CA ALA A 17 1.82 4.70 14.83
C ALA A 17 0.60 5.05 15.72
N SER A 18 0.83 5.74 16.84
CA SER A 18 -0.22 6.23 17.76
C SER A 18 -0.62 7.69 17.54
N ALA A 19 0.01 8.39 16.59
CA ALA A 19 -0.32 9.76 16.24
C ALA A 19 -1.77 9.86 15.73
N LYS A 20 -2.35 11.06 15.88
CA LYS A 20 -3.70 11.30 15.37
C LYS A 20 -3.66 11.36 13.85
N THR A 21 -4.50 10.57 13.19
CA THR A 21 -4.64 10.58 11.73
C THR A 21 -4.90 11.99 11.17
N THR A 22 -5.66 12.82 11.90
CA THR A 22 -5.97 14.20 11.50
C THR A 22 -4.74 15.07 11.33
N ASP A 23 -3.73 14.90 12.20
CA ASP A 23 -2.51 15.73 12.17
C ASP A 23 -1.70 15.41 10.90
N VAL A 24 -1.68 14.14 10.50
CA VAL A 24 -1.05 13.69 9.25
C VAL A 24 -1.84 14.20 8.03
N VAL A 25 -3.18 14.15 8.08
CA VAL A 25 -4.06 14.66 7.01
C VAL A 25 -3.84 16.16 6.79
N GLU A 26 -3.77 16.95 7.86
CA GLU A 26 -3.46 18.39 7.77
C GLU A 26 -2.08 18.61 7.13
N GLY A 27 -1.09 17.80 7.48
CA GLY A 27 0.24 17.81 6.86
C GLY A 27 0.20 17.51 5.36
N ILE A 28 -0.57 16.50 4.94
CA ILE A 28 -0.77 16.13 3.53
C ILE A 28 -1.41 17.29 2.76
N ILE A 29 -2.53 17.83 3.25
CA ILE A 29 -3.28 18.90 2.58
C ILE A 29 -2.41 20.16 2.47
N SER A 30 -1.76 20.56 3.56
CA SER A 30 -0.86 21.72 3.56
C SER A 30 0.31 21.53 2.60
N GLY A 31 0.91 20.33 2.58
CA GLY A 31 1.95 19.98 1.62
C GLY A 31 1.49 20.12 0.17
N ILE A 32 0.34 19.55 -0.15
CA ILE A 32 -0.25 19.64 -1.50
C ILE A 32 -0.58 21.09 -1.87
N MET A 33 -1.06 21.91 -0.93
CA MET A 33 -1.31 23.33 -1.18
C MET A 33 -0.02 24.12 -1.43
N GLU A 34 1.09 23.78 -0.78
CA GLU A 34 2.39 24.43 -0.92
C GLU A 34 3.12 24.03 -2.21
N THR A 35 3.18 22.73 -2.50
CA THR A 35 4.05 22.18 -3.56
C THR A 35 3.30 21.58 -4.75
N GLY A 36 1.97 21.45 -4.67
CA GLY A 36 1.13 20.79 -5.68
C GLY A 36 1.15 19.25 -5.64
N GLU A 37 2.16 18.69 -4.99
CA GLU A 37 2.42 17.25 -4.84
C GLU A 37 3.05 16.93 -3.48
N VAL A 38 2.77 15.75 -2.92
CA VAL A 38 3.40 15.26 -1.68
C VAL A 38 3.62 13.75 -1.76
N ASN A 39 4.72 13.27 -1.20
CA ASN A 39 4.95 11.85 -0.99
C ASN A 39 4.70 11.49 0.47
N VAL A 40 3.87 10.48 0.71
CA VAL A 40 3.59 9.96 2.06
C VAL A 40 4.23 8.59 2.18
N VAL A 41 5.05 8.41 3.21
CA VAL A 41 5.78 7.17 3.47
C VAL A 41 5.44 6.67 4.86
N GLY A 42 4.96 5.44 4.97
CA GLY A 42 4.72 4.77 6.25
C GLY A 42 5.68 3.59 6.45
N LEU A 43 6.35 3.54 7.60
CA LEU A 43 7.25 2.46 7.97
C LEU A 43 6.61 1.52 9.01
N ASN A 44 6.69 0.20 8.78
CA ASN A 44 6.22 -0.85 9.68
C ASN A 44 4.82 -0.56 10.29
N GLU A 45 4.75 -0.32 11.61
CA GLU A 45 3.51 -0.09 12.34
C GLU A 45 2.75 1.16 11.86
N ALA A 46 3.46 2.14 11.29
CA ALA A 46 2.87 3.38 10.78
C ALA A 46 2.28 3.24 9.36
N MET A 47 2.38 2.09 8.69
CA MET A 47 1.78 1.87 7.37
C MET A 47 0.25 2.07 7.39
N PHE A 48 -0.45 1.58 8.42
CA PHE A 48 -1.87 1.79 8.60
C PHE A 48 -2.23 3.27 8.76
N LEU A 49 -1.42 4.02 9.52
CA LEU A 49 -1.61 5.46 9.68
C LEU A 49 -1.45 6.19 8.34
N ALA A 50 -0.42 5.84 7.57
CA ALA A 50 -0.22 6.36 6.21
C ALA A 50 -1.43 6.10 5.32
N CYS A 51 -1.88 4.84 5.22
CA CYS A 51 -3.07 4.47 4.44
C CYS A 51 -4.32 5.25 4.88
N SER A 52 -4.53 5.37 6.19
CA SER A 52 -5.69 6.07 6.75
C SER A 52 -5.65 7.56 6.44
N ALA A 53 -4.49 8.19 6.57
CA ALA A 53 -4.31 9.60 6.28
C ALA A 53 -4.45 9.90 4.79
N ILE A 54 -3.87 9.07 3.91
CA ILE A 54 -4.04 9.18 2.46
C ILE A 54 -5.53 9.07 2.11
N ASN A 55 -6.20 8.02 2.58
CA ASN A 55 -7.60 7.76 2.30
C ASN A 55 -8.51 8.92 2.74
N MET A 56 -8.30 9.41 3.97
CA MET A 56 -9.07 10.55 4.47
C MET A 56 -8.78 11.83 3.67
N SER A 57 -7.52 12.07 3.30
CA SER A 57 -7.14 13.24 2.49
C SER A 57 -7.82 13.23 1.12
N THR A 58 -7.92 12.06 0.49
CA THR A 58 -8.60 11.90 -0.81
C THR A 58 -10.12 12.06 -0.72
N GLU A 59 -10.71 11.82 0.45
CA GLU A 59 -12.15 12.01 0.67
C GLU A 59 -12.51 13.47 0.94
N ILE A 60 -11.71 14.19 1.72
CA ILE A 60 -12.07 15.53 2.22
C ILE A 60 -11.51 16.67 1.36
N ALA A 61 -10.52 16.39 0.53
CA ALA A 61 -9.85 17.39 -0.30
C ALA A 61 -9.68 16.88 -1.74
N LYS A 62 -9.38 17.79 -2.67
CA LYS A 62 -9.03 17.44 -4.07
C LYS A 62 -7.61 16.89 -4.14
N VAL A 63 -7.40 15.75 -3.50
CA VAL A 63 -6.15 15.00 -3.42
C VAL A 63 -6.36 13.69 -4.14
N TYR A 64 -5.46 13.35 -5.05
CA TYR A 64 -5.51 12.13 -5.84
C TYR A 64 -4.26 11.29 -5.59
N VAL A 65 -4.43 9.97 -5.52
CA VAL A 65 -3.33 9.02 -5.48
C VAL A 65 -2.90 8.77 -6.92
N ASP A 66 -1.70 9.22 -7.28
CA ASP A 66 -1.16 8.97 -8.62
C ASP A 66 -0.43 7.62 -8.67
N ASP A 67 0.23 7.25 -7.57
CA ASP A 67 1.01 6.03 -7.46
C ASP A 67 1.09 5.58 -5.99
N ILE A 68 1.05 4.27 -5.73
CA ILE A 68 1.18 3.71 -4.39
C ILE A 68 1.76 2.31 -4.43
N ASP A 69 2.82 2.11 -3.66
CA ASP A 69 3.60 0.90 -3.66
C ASP A 69 4.02 0.47 -2.27
N ILE A 70 4.35 -0.81 -2.15
CA ILE A 70 4.95 -1.40 -0.97
C ILE A 70 6.31 -2.03 -1.30
N ALA A 71 7.24 -1.91 -0.36
CA ALA A 71 8.60 -2.42 -0.50
C ALA A 71 9.13 -2.95 0.82
N SER A 72 10.14 -3.82 0.75
CA SER A 72 10.96 -4.17 1.91
C SER A 72 12.34 -3.56 1.71
N LEU A 73 12.74 -2.66 2.61
CA LEU A 73 14.01 -1.94 2.56
C LEU A 73 14.94 -2.41 3.67
N LEU A 74 16.25 -2.32 3.44
CA LEU A 74 17.25 -2.47 4.50
C LEU A 74 17.75 -1.08 4.91
N MET A 75 17.26 -0.57 6.05
CA MET A 75 17.63 0.74 6.56
C MET A 75 18.74 0.63 7.62
N PRO A 76 19.76 1.50 7.61
CA PRO A 76 20.93 1.42 8.50
C PRO A 76 20.60 1.31 10.00
N ASN A 77 19.57 2.03 10.47
CA ASN A 77 19.22 2.11 11.90
C ASN A 77 18.02 1.25 12.31
N LEU A 78 17.21 0.80 11.34
CA LEU A 78 15.96 0.07 11.59
C LEU A 78 16.00 -1.37 11.10
N GLY A 79 17.08 -1.78 10.41
CA GLY A 79 17.19 -3.10 9.81
C GLY A 79 16.22 -3.27 8.64
N LYS A 80 15.64 -4.47 8.51
CA LYS A 80 14.68 -4.77 7.44
C LYS A 80 13.31 -4.18 7.80
N VAL A 81 12.84 -3.21 7.01
CA VAL A 81 11.62 -2.43 7.24
C VAL A 81 10.63 -2.70 6.11
N ALA A 82 9.36 -2.83 6.45
CA ALA A 82 8.26 -2.79 5.49
C ALA A 82 7.84 -1.33 5.26
N VAL A 83 7.69 -0.94 4.00
CA VAL A 83 7.39 0.43 3.60
C VAL A 83 6.15 0.44 2.73
N ILE A 84 5.28 1.41 2.96
CA ILE A 84 4.33 1.90 1.97
C ILE A 84 4.72 3.31 1.55
N SER A 85 4.68 3.58 0.25
CA SER A 85 4.94 4.91 -0.30
C SER A 85 3.84 5.29 -1.27
N ALA A 86 3.23 6.45 -1.09
CA ALA A 86 2.22 6.99 -2.00
C ALA A 86 2.66 8.36 -2.52
N HIS A 87 2.47 8.58 -3.82
CA HIS A 87 2.56 9.90 -4.43
C HIS A 87 1.16 10.48 -4.57
N LEU A 88 0.96 11.68 -4.01
CA LEU A 88 -0.31 12.37 -4.01
C LEU A 88 -0.18 13.71 -4.73
N SER A 89 -1.18 14.09 -5.51
CA SER A 89 -1.21 15.39 -6.19
C SER A 89 -2.61 15.99 -6.25
N GLN A 90 -2.71 17.27 -6.65
CA GLN A 90 -4.00 17.91 -6.96
C GLN A 90 -4.58 17.52 -8.33
N LYS A 91 -3.76 16.92 -9.19
CA LYS A 91 -4.13 16.62 -10.58
C LYS A 91 -4.17 15.12 -10.76
N GLN A 92 -5.37 14.58 -10.83
CA GLN A 92 -5.58 13.16 -11.06
C GLN A 92 -4.77 12.65 -12.28
N ALA A 93 -3.72 11.87 -12.01
CA ALA A 93 -2.98 11.16 -13.05
C ALA A 93 -3.61 9.77 -13.27
N GLY A 94 -4.57 9.69 -14.20
CA GLY A 94 -5.24 8.44 -14.54
C GLY A 94 -6.33 8.01 -13.55
N ASP A 95 -6.96 6.87 -13.82
CA ASP A 95 -8.07 6.37 -13.01
C ASP A 95 -7.64 5.12 -12.23
N TYR A 96 -7.16 5.36 -11.01
CA TYR A 96 -6.66 4.34 -10.12
C TYR A 96 -7.74 3.30 -9.74
N ALA A 97 -8.98 3.76 -9.56
CA ALA A 97 -10.11 2.90 -9.26
C ALA A 97 -10.47 2.01 -10.46
N ALA A 98 -10.44 2.56 -11.68
CA ALA A 98 -10.69 1.78 -12.90
C ALA A 98 -9.61 0.72 -13.16
N LEU A 99 -8.36 0.94 -12.75
CA LEU A 99 -7.33 -0.10 -12.80
C LEU A 99 -7.69 -1.25 -11.86
N ALA A 100 -8.07 -0.95 -10.61
CA ALA A 100 -8.49 -1.98 -9.66
C ALA A 100 -9.72 -2.76 -10.13
N GLU A 101 -10.71 -2.09 -10.74
CA GLU A 101 -11.89 -2.76 -11.28
C GLU A 101 -11.53 -3.71 -12.44
N LYS A 102 -10.54 -3.36 -13.27
CA LYS A 102 -10.04 -4.27 -14.32
C LYS A 102 -9.39 -5.50 -13.73
N GLU A 103 -8.59 -5.34 -12.66
CA GLU A 103 -7.96 -6.47 -11.99
C GLU A 103 -9.00 -7.38 -11.32
N ASP A 104 -10.02 -6.81 -10.67
CA ASP A 104 -11.13 -7.57 -10.11
C ASP A 104 -11.88 -8.40 -11.17
N LYS A 105 -12.10 -7.82 -12.36
CA LYS A 105 -12.74 -8.52 -13.50
C LYS A 105 -11.84 -9.58 -14.15
N ALA A 106 -10.52 -9.49 -13.96
CA ALA A 106 -9.57 -10.46 -14.49
C ALA A 106 -9.49 -11.75 -13.63
N LEU A 107 -9.98 -11.71 -12.38
CA LEU A 107 -10.04 -12.89 -11.52
C LEU A 107 -11.05 -13.91 -12.05
N THR A 108 -10.59 -15.12 -12.34
CA THR A 108 -11.41 -16.22 -12.88
C THR A 108 -12.35 -16.84 -11.84
N ASP A 109 -11.92 -16.89 -10.58
CA ASP A 109 -12.72 -17.32 -9.43
C ASP A 109 -12.42 -16.38 -8.25
N PRO A 110 -13.13 -15.23 -8.15
CA PRO A 110 -12.88 -14.26 -7.10
C PRO A 110 -13.01 -14.84 -5.68
N SER A 111 -13.85 -15.87 -5.50
CA SER A 111 -14.09 -16.46 -4.18
C SER A 111 -12.91 -17.31 -3.70
N GLU A 112 -12.26 -18.02 -4.63
CA GLU A 112 -11.07 -18.81 -4.34
C GLU A 112 -9.78 -18.00 -4.39
N GLN A 113 -9.73 -16.95 -5.20
CA GLN A 113 -8.54 -16.11 -5.39
C GLN A 113 -8.43 -14.97 -4.37
N THR A 114 -9.49 -14.67 -3.60
CA THR A 114 -9.46 -13.62 -2.57
C THR A 114 -9.09 -14.18 -1.20
N ILE A 115 -8.03 -13.64 -0.59
CA ILE A 115 -7.62 -13.89 0.79
C ILE A 115 -7.93 -12.66 1.64
N SER A 116 -8.87 -12.80 2.57
CA SER A 116 -9.20 -11.76 3.54
C SER A 116 -8.29 -11.84 4.77
N VAL A 117 -7.55 -10.78 5.04
CA VAL A 117 -6.69 -10.64 6.22
C VAL A 117 -7.48 -9.97 7.33
N SER A 118 -7.46 -10.60 8.50
CA SER A 118 -8.11 -10.12 9.72
C SER A 118 -7.21 -10.38 10.91
N ARG A 119 -7.39 -9.60 11.98
CA ARG A 119 -6.65 -9.75 13.25
C ARG A 119 -6.75 -11.13 13.90
N ALA A 120 -7.76 -11.94 13.54
CA ALA A 120 -7.92 -13.29 14.06
C ALA A 120 -7.04 -14.33 13.34
N SER A 121 -6.42 -13.97 12.23
CA SER A 121 -5.62 -14.89 11.41
C SER A 121 -4.14 -14.77 11.74
N THR A 122 -3.45 -15.89 11.93
CA THR A 122 -1.99 -15.90 12.11
C THR A 122 -1.29 -15.75 10.76
N MET A 123 -0.12 -15.11 10.75
CA MET A 123 0.68 -14.92 9.53
C MET A 123 1.04 -16.25 8.85
N GLU A 124 1.35 -17.30 9.62
CA GLU A 124 1.66 -18.64 9.10
C GLU A 124 0.46 -19.26 8.37
N ARG A 125 -0.74 -19.11 8.94
CA ARG A 125 -1.98 -19.59 8.32
C ARG A 125 -2.26 -18.83 7.03
N LEU A 126 -2.09 -17.50 7.04
CA LEU A 126 -2.28 -16.66 5.86
C LEU A 126 -1.31 -17.03 4.74
N LEU A 127 -0.01 -17.19 5.05
CA LEU A 127 1.00 -17.65 4.10
C LEU A 127 0.60 -19.01 3.50
N THR A 128 0.22 -19.98 4.33
CA THR A 128 -0.20 -21.31 3.88
C THR A 128 -1.40 -21.23 2.92
N ILE A 129 -2.43 -20.44 3.26
CA ILE A 129 -3.60 -20.27 2.40
C ILE A 129 -3.19 -19.63 1.06
N CYS A 130 -2.40 -18.55 1.09
CA CYS A 130 -1.93 -17.89 -0.12
C CYS A 130 -1.16 -18.84 -1.04
N LEU A 131 -0.25 -19.67 -0.50
CA LEU A 131 0.49 -20.65 -1.28
C LEU A 131 -0.40 -21.74 -1.87
N LEU A 132 -1.39 -22.22 -1.11
CA LEU A 132 -2.36 -23.19 -1.62
C LEU A 132 -3.21 -22.61 -2.76
N ARG A 133 -3.57 -21.32 -2.69
CA ARG A 133 -4.27 -20.63 -3.79
C ARG A 133 -3.34 -20.41 -4.98
N LEU A 134 -2.12 -19.96 -4.74
CA LEU A 134 -1.10 -19.79 -5.79
C LEU A 134 -0.69 -21.13 -6.43
N ALA A 135 -0.85 -22.28 -5.77
CA ALA A 135 -0.65 -23.58 -6.40
C ALA A 135 -1.69 -23.86 -7.50
N LYS A 136 -2.88 -23.26 -7.41
CA LYS A 136 -4.00 -23.44 -8.35
C LYS A 136 -4.15 -22.30 -9.34
N PHE A 137 -3.86 -21.08 -8.92
CA PHE A 137 -4.08 -19.86 -9.68
C PHE A 137 -2.77 -19.08 -9.82
N ASP A 138 -2.65 -18.34 -10.92
CA ASP A 138 -1.48 -17.49 -11.14
C ASP A 138 -1.60 -16.13 -10.48
N GLU A 139 -2.81 -15.77 -10.04
CA GLU A 139 -3.13 -14.51 -9.40
C GLU A 139 -3.95 -14.72 -8.13
N VAL A 140 -3.63 -13.96 -7.08
CA VAL A 140 -4.41 -13.90 -5.84
C VAL A 140 -4.56 -12.45 -5.39
N LYS A 141 -5.70 -12.15 -4.77
CA LYS A 141 -6.01 -10.84 -4.21
C LYS A 141 -6.00 -10.92 -2.68
N VAL A 142 -5.12 -10.16 -2.03
CA VAL A 142 -5.10 -10.00 -0.57
C VAL A 142 -5.89 -8.76 -0.20
N VAL A 143 -6.94 -8.90 0.61
CA VAL A 143 -7.79 -7.77 1.05
C VAL A 143 -7.71 -7.57 2.56
N ALA A 144 -7.67 -6.32 3.00
CA ALA A 144 -7.68 -5.97 4.42
C ALA A 144 -8.29 -4.59 4.66
N ALA A 145 -8.76 -4.35 5.87
CA ALA A 145 -9.26 -3.06 6.30
C ALA A 145 -8.83 -2.74 7.73
N GLY A 146 -8.76 -1.44 8.03
CA GLY A 146 -8.35 -0.94 9.34
C GLY A 146 -6.96 -1.43 9.73
N GLY A 147 -6.76 -1.72 11.01
CA GLY A 147 -5.45 -2.16 11.51
C GLY A 147 -4.91 -3.47 10.92
N SER A 148 -5.72 -4.25 10.18
CA SER A 148 -5.24 -5.46 9.48
C SER A 148 -4.45 -5.13 8.20
N ILE A 149 -4.41 -3.86 7.78
CA ILE A 149 -3.64 -3.40 6.62
C ILE A 149 -2.15 -3.72 6.78
N ASN A 150 -1.58 -3.52 7.97
CA ASN A 150 -0.16 -3.82 8.23
C ASN A 150 0.15 -5.31 8.00
N ASP A 151 -0.75 -6.19 8.43
CA ASP A 151 -0.60 -7.64 8.25
C ASP A 151 -0.71 -8.03 6.76
N ALA A 152 -1.61 -7.40 6.01
CA ALA A 152 -1.74 -7.65 4.57
C ALA A 152 -0.49 -7.22 3.78
N ILE A 153 0.05 -6.04 4.11
CA ILE A 153 1.31 -5.56 3.50
C ILE A 153 2.45 -6.51 3.87
N THR A 154 2.57 -6.88 5.15
CA THR A 154 3.60 -7.81 5.60
C THR A 154 3.50 -9.18 4.92
N LEU A 155 2.27 -9.71 4.77
CA LEU A 155 2.00 -10.95 4.06
C LEU A 155 2.44 -10.87 2.60
N ALA A 156 2.06 -9.81 1.89
CA ALA A 156 2.45 -9.59 0.50
C ALA A 156 3.99 -9.51 0.35
N LEU A 157 4.65 -8.72 1.20
CA LEU A 157 6.11 -8.58 1.18
C LEU A 157 6.84 -9.90 1.50
N LYS A 158 6.30 -10.72 2.41
CA LYS A 158 6.84 -12.06 2.70
C LYS A 158 6.67 -13.02 1.53
N LEU A 159 5.54 -12.96 0.82
CA LEU A 159 5.29 -13.81 -0.34
C LEU A 159 6.18 -13.47 -1.53
N ILE A 160 6.41 -12.18 -1.82
CA ILE A 160 7.27 -11.75 -2.94
C ILE A 160 8.77 -11.89 -2.62
N GLY A 161 9.16 -11.65 -1.36
CA GLY A 161 10.57 -11.70 -0.94
C GLY A 161 11.04 -13.09 -0.51
N GLY A 162 10.12 -13.98 -0.17
CA GLY A 162 10.43 -15.35 0.19
C GLY A 162 10.58 -16.22 -1.06
N GLN A 163 11.59 -17.07 -1.12
CA GLN A 163 11.70 -18.17 -2.10
C GLN A 163 10.68 -19.29 -1.79
N ILE A 164 9.43 -18.91 -1.53
CA ILE A 164 8.37 -19.79 -1.03
C ILE A 164 7.57 -20.35 -2.21
N SER A 165 7.52 -19.61 -3.32
CA SER A 165 6.99 -20.07 -4.61
C SER A 165 8.14 -20.45 -5.55
N LYS A 166 7.92 -21.46 -6.40
CA LYS A 166 8.87 -21.83 -7.47
C LYS A 166 8.97 -20.75 -8.53
N ASP A 167 7.85 -20.08 -8.78
CA ASP A 167 7.77 -18.95 -9.71
C ASP A 167 7.91 -17.64 -8.91
N PRO A 168 8.66 -16.65 -9.43
CA PRO A 168 8.74 -15.34 -8.79
C PRO A 168 7.33 -14.73 -8.69
N LEU A 169 7.01 -14.19 -7.51
CA LEU A 169 5.74 -13.51 -7.27
C LEU A 169 5.98 -12.01 -7.19
N GLY A 170 5.16 -11.23 -7.88
CA GLY A 170 5.23 -9.77 -7.87
C GLY A 170 3.90 -9.14 -7.50
N ILE A 171 3.97 -7.86 -7.15
CA ILE A 171 2.78 -7.03 -6.94
C ILE A 171 2.38 -6.46 -8.29
N LYS A 172 1.16 -6.79 -8.72
CA LYS A 172 0.55 -6.29 -9.95
C LYS A 172 -0.09 -4.92 -9.70
N LEU A 173 -0.76 -4.76 -8.56
CA LEU A 173 -1.43 -3.52 -8.15
C LEU A 173 -1.63 -3.48 -6.62
N PHE A 174 -1.51 -2.30 -6.01
CA PHE A 174 -1.81 -2.05 -4.58
C PHE A 174 -2.97 -1.05 -4.42
N HIS A 175 -4.22 -1.48 -4.47
CA HIS A 175 -5.34 -0.54 -4.44
C HIS A 175 -5.75 -0.13 -3.01
N LEU A 176 -5.53 1.14 -2.64
CA LEU A 176 -6.06 1.78 -1.43
C LEU A 176 -7.43 2.40 -1.72
N HIS A 177 -8.42 2.11 -0.88
CA HIS A 177 -9.79 2.60 -1.04
C HIS A 177 -10.53 2.67 0.30
N SER A 178 -11.69 3.34 0.30
CA SER A 178 -12.59 3.39 1.45
C SER A 178 -13.63 2.29 1.42
N ILE A 179 -13.95 1.74 2.58
CA ILE A 179 -15.15 0.93 2.79
C ILE A 179 -15.99 1.52 3.92
N ILE A 180 -17.31 1.37 3.83
CA ILE A 180 -18.25 1.80 4.86
C ILE A 180 -18.25 0.77 6.01
N MET A 181 -18.16 1.23 7.25
CA MET A 181 -18.23 0.36 8.42
C MET A 181 -19.62 -0.23 8.58
N ARG A 182 -19.70 -1.57 8.74
CA ARG A 182 -20.98 -2.28 8.93
C ARG A 182 -21.76 -1.81 10.15
N ASN A 183 -21.06 -1.44 11.23
CA ASN A 183 -21.67 -1.04 12.49
C ASN A 183 -21.99 0.46 12.57
N ASP A 184 -21.42 1.25 11.66
CA ASP A 184 -21.61 2.70 11.62
C ASP A 184 -21.51 3.16 10.16
N PRO A 185 -22.63 3.21 9.42
CA PRO A 185 -22.65 3.57 8.01
C PRO A 185 -22.16 5.00 7.72
N THR A 186 -22.01 5.83 8.75
CA THR A 186 -21.49 7.21 8.61
C THR A 186 -19.97 7.26 8.61
N LYS A 187 -19.30 6.14 8.92
CA LYS A 187 -17.84 6.05 8.99
C LYS A 187 -17.29 5.22 7.85
N SER A 188 -16.39 5.83 7.09
CA SER A 188 -15.47 5.14 6.19
C SER A 188 -14.24 4.67 6.97
N ILE A 189 -13.64 3.56 6.53
CA ILE A 189 -12.34 3.10 6.99
C ILE A 189 -11.47 2.76 5.77
N ALA A 190 -10.17 3.00 5.90
CA ALA A 190 -9.22 2.59 4.87
C ALA A 190 -9.20 1.06 4.71
N ALA A 191 -9.15 0.63 3.46
CA ALA A 191 -9.04 -0.74 3.02
C ALA A 191 -8.05 -0.84 1.86
N VAL A 192 -7.43 -2.01 1.73
CA VAL A 192 -6.45 -2.30 0.68
C VAL A 192 -6.84 -3.56 -0.08
N SER A 193 -6.51 -3.60 -1.36
CA SER A 193 -6.54 -4.79 -2.21
C SER A 193 -5.19 -4.92 -2.90
N ILE A 194 -4.43 -5.96 -2.55
CA ILE A 194 -3.10 -6.22 -3.07
C ILE A 194 -3.21 -7.39 -4.05
N TYR A 195 -2.95 -7.11 -5.32
CA TYR A 195 -3.00 -8.11 -6.39
C TYR A 195 -1.59 -8.68 -6.57
N LEU A 196 -1.45 -9.99 -6.34
CA LEU A 196 -0.19 -10.71 -6.45
C LEU A 196 -0.25 -11.67 -7.63
N GLN A 197 0.77 -11.66 -8.48
CA GLN A 197 0.80 -12.49 -9.70
C GLN A 197 2.15 -13.19 -9.88
N LYS A 198 2.12 -14.45 -10.32
CA LYS A 198 3.32 -15.22 -10.69
C LYS A 198 3.95 -14.70 -11.97
N GLY A 199 5.27 -14.85 -12.08
CA GLY A 199 6.04 -14.44 -13.25
C GLY A 199 6.18 -12.91 -13.39
N VAL A 200 5.59 -12.14 -12.47
CA VAL A 200 5.69 -10.68 -12.44
C VAL A 200 6.80 -10.28 -11.49
N THR A 201 7.67 -9.38 -11.95
CA THR A 201 8.56 -8.63 -11.06
C THR A 201 7.86 -7.34 -10.68
N THR A 202 7.78 -7.03 -9.38
CA THR A 202 7.31 -5.72 -8.92
C THR A 202 8.12 -4.62 -9.61
N ARG A 203 7.44 -3.64 -10.23
CA ARG A 203 8.08 -2.52 -10.92
C ARG A 203 7.66 -1.22 -10.26
N TYR A 204 8.60 -0.56 -9.62
CA TYR A 204 8.41 0.79 -9.10
C TYR A 204 8.55 1.82 -10.21
N THR A 205 7.82 2.92 -10.13
CA THR A 205 8.08 4.08 -10.99
C THR A 205 9.48 4.63 -10.72
N LYS A 206 10.04 5.41 -11.66
CA LYS A 206 11.36 6.02 -11.48
C LYS A 206 11.41 6.88 -10.21
N ARG A 207 10.36 7.66 -9.98
CA ARG A 207 10.19 8.52 -8.80
C ARG A 207 10.20 7.73 -7.50
N GLN A 208 9.42 6.65 -7.43
CA GLN A 208 9.44 5.77 -6.26
C GLN A 208 10.77 5.07 -6.06
N SER A 209 11.39 4.58 -7.14
CA SER A 209 12.71 3.97 -7.06
C SER A 209 13.75 4.93 -6.49
N GLU A 210 13.68 6.21 -6.86
CA GLU A 210 14.53 7.26 -6.29
C GLU A 210 14.19 7.50 -4.81
N LEU A 211 12.90 7.63 -4.45
CA LEU A 211 12.46 7.78 -3.05
C LEU A 211 12.91 6.62 -2.15
N LEU A 212 12.72 5.37 -2.59
CA LEU A 212 13.13 4.18 -1.82
C LEU A 212 14.65 4.14 -1.62
N LYS A 213 15.44 4.45 -2.66
CA LYS A 213 16.90 4.57 -2.54
C LYS A 213 17.30 5.66 -1.54
N LYS A 214 16.58 6.78 -1.54
CA LYS A 214 16.81 7.86 -0.58
C LYS A 214 16.59 7.35 0.85
N LEU A 215 15.49 6.67 1.12
CA LEU A 215 15.18 6.08 2.42
C LEU A 215 16.24 5.04 2.86
N GLU A 216 16.72 4.18 1.95
CA GLU A 216 17.79 3.22 2.24
C GLU A 216 19.12 3.89 2.61
N SER A 217 19.44 5.03 1.99
CA SER A 217 20.62 5.82 2.34
C SER A 217 20.47 6.70 3.59
N GLY A 218 19.33 6.64 4.28
CA GLY A 218 19.09 7.39 5.52
C GLY A 218 18.78 8.87 5.30
N ILE A 219 18.17 9.20 4.16
CA ILE A 219 17.79 10.57 3.77
C ILE A 219 16.52 11.01 4.49
#